data_AF-A0A936PQQ2-F1
#
_entry.id   AF-A0A936PQQ2-F1
#
_cell.length_a   1.000
_cell.length_b   1.000
_cell.length_c   1.000
_cell.angle_alpha   90.00
_cell.angle_beta   90.00
_cell.angle_gamma   90.00
#
_symmetry.space_group_name_H-M   'P 1'
#
loop_
_entity.id
_entity.type
_entity.pdbx_description
1 polymer ?
#
loop_
_entity_poly.entity_id
_entity_poly.type
_entity_poly.pdbx_seq_one_letter_code
_entity_poly.pdbx_strand_id
1 'polypeptide(L)' 'MSARRLRVGDHVHYYILNNRWNAVVIEDRGDLGADGQQIVRIELTDADYAGDPPSRFEFPAEELALDQAA' A
#
# COMPACT_ATOMS: atom_id res chain seq x y z
N MET A 1 -14.58 13.88 -3.20
CA MET A 1 -13.26 13.91 -3.86
C MET A 1 -13.02 12.53 -4.43
N SER A 2 -12.80 12.38 -5.75
CA SER A 2 -12.47 11.08 -6.32
C SER A 2 -11.15 10.62 -5.72
N ALA A 3 -11.16 9.54 -4.93
CA ALA A 3 -9.94 8.94 -4.42
C ALA A 3 -9.03 8.61 -5.61
N ARG A 4 -7.80 9.10 -5.60
CA ARG A 4 -6.82 8.82 -6.64
C ARG A 4 -6.50 7.33 -6.60
N ARG A 5 -6.75 6.61 -7.70
CA ARG A 5 -6.33 5.21 -7.83
C ARG A 5 -4.81 5.08 -7.73
N LEU A 6 -4.37 4.11 -6.94
CA LEU A 6 -2.96 3.74 -6.83
C LEU A 6 -2.56 2.88 -8.02
N ARG A 7 -1.28 2.92 -8.37
CA ARG A 7 -0.69 2.18 -9.48
C ARG A 7 0.52 1.39 -9.02
N VAL A 8 0.84 0.31 -9.73
CA VAL A 8 2.09 -0.42 -9.52
C VAL A 8 3.28 0.53 -9.64
N GLY A 9 4.18 0.47 -8.65
CA GLY A 9 5.32 1.36 -8.49
C GLY A 9 5.06 2.60 -7.63
N ASP A 10 3.80 2.90 -7.26
CA ASP A 10 3.53 3.99 -6.32
C ASP A 10 4.13 3.65 -4.94
N HIS A 11 4.92 4.58 -4.41
CA HIS A 11 5.38 4.52 -3.03
C HIS A 11 4.28 5.04 -2.11
N VAL A 12 3.99 4.26 -1.08
CA VAL A 12 2.89 4.52 -0.16
C VAL A 12 3.35 4.32 1.28
N HIS A 13 2.59 4.90 2.19
CA HIS A 13 2.70 4.60 3.61
C HIS A 13 1.34 4.31 4.22
N TYR A 14 1.35 3.58 5.32
CA TYR A 14 0.16 3.24 6.09
C TYR A 14 0.50 3.18 7.58
N TYR A 15 -0.53 3.23 8.43
CA TYR A 15 -0.38 3.26 9.88
C TYR A 15 -0.95 2.01 10.53
N ILE A 16 -0.14 1.28 11.30
CA ILE A 16 -0.58 0.18 12.17
C ILE A 16 -0.10 0.45 13.59
N LEU A 17 -1.02 0.48 14.55
CA LEU A 17 -0.71 0.65 15.98
C LEU A 17 0.23 1.86 16.25
N ASN A 18 -0.07 3.01 15.61
CA ASN A 18 0.71 4.25 15.65
C ASN A 18 2.09 4.21 14.96
N ASN A 19 2.49 3.08 14.37
CA ASN A 19 3.70 3.00 13.56
C ASN A 19 3.36 3.27 12.10
N ARG A 20 4.10 4.19 11.48
CA ARG A 20 4.09 4.40 10.03
C ARG A 20 4.99 3.36 9.37
N TRP A 21 4.49 2.72 8.33
CA TRP A 21 5.21 1.75 7.52
C TRP A 21 5.27 2.22 6.08
N ASN A 22 6.44 2.09 5.45
CA ASN A 22 6.63 2.44 4.04
C ASN A 22 6.59 1.19 3.16
N ALA A 23 5.90 1.29 2.03
CA ALA A 23 5.73 0.20 1.09
C ALA A 23 5.68 0.69 -0.35
N VAL A 24 5.78 -0.26 -1.29
CA VAL A 24 5.57 -0.02 -2.71
C VAL A 24 4.43 -0.89 -3.22
N VAL A 25 3.58 -0.33 -4.08
CA VAL A 25 2.54 -1.11 -4.76
C VAL A 25 3.19 -2.02 -5.79
N ILE A 26 3.00 -3.32 -5.67
CA ILE A 26 3.58 -4.34 -6.57
C ILE A 26 2.54 -4.99 -7.49
N GLU A 27 1.25 -4.89 -7.16
CA GLU A 27 0.16 -5.44 -7.98
C GLU A 27 -1.12 -4.61 -7.79
N ASP A 28 -1.82 -4.31 -8.89
CA ASP A 28 -3.19 -3.79 -8.87
C ASP A 28 -4.16 -4.96 -9.07
N ARG A 29 -4.98 -5.24 -8.06
CA ARG A 29 -5.92 -6.37 -8.06
C ARG A 29 -7.29 -5.94 -8.61
N GLY A 30 -7.50 -4.65 -8.85
CA GLY A 30 -8.75 -4.08 -9.31
C GLY A 30 -9.76 -3.83 -8.19
N ASP A 31 -11.02 -3.58 -8.57
CA ASP A 31 -12.11 -3.18 -7.67
C ASP A 31 -12.75 -4.38 -6.96
N LEU A 32 -11.96 -5.08 -6.13
CA LEU A 32 -12.36 -6.31 -5.44
C LEU A 32 -12.85 -6.08 -3.99
N GLY A 33 -12.65 -4.88 -3.45
CA GLY A 33 -13.00 -4.57 -2.07
C GLY A 33 -14.50 -4.32 -1.88
N ALA A 34 -14.90 -4.12 -0.62
CA ALA A 34 -16.26 -3.68 -0.31
C ALA A 34 -16.56 -2.36 -1.05
N ASP A 35 -17.78 -2.19 -1.55
CA ASP A 35 -18.22 -0.99 -2.27
C ASP A 35 -17.39 -0.62 -3.52
N GLY A 36 -16.69 -1.59 -4.12
CA GLY A 36 -15.89 -1.37 -5.32
C GLY A 36 -14.55 -0.67 -5.05
N GLN A 37 -14.05 -0.76 -3.82
CA GLN A 37 -12.71 -0.30 -3.47
C GLN A 37 -11.65 -1.02 -4.29
N GLN A 38 -10.69 -0.24 -4.79
CA GLN A 38 -9.49 -0.80 -5.39
C GLN A 38 -8.69 -1.53 -4.33
N ILE A 39 -8.35 -2.80 -4.60
CA ILE A 39 -7.41 -3.58 -3.80
C ILE A 39 -6.06 -3.59 -4.50
N VAL A 40 -5.00 -3.35 -3.74
CA VAL A 40 -3.63 -3.43 -4.22
C VAL A 40 -2.82 -4.36 -3.34
N ARG A 41 -1.78 -4.98 -3.91
CA ARG A 41 -0.76 -5.68 -3.14
C ARG A 41 0.45 -4.77 -2.96
N ILE A 42 0.90 -4.64 -1.72
CA ILE A 42 2.07 -3.86 -1.36
C ILE A 42 3.19 -4.76 -0.84
N GLU A 43 4.43 -4.32 -1.00
CA GLU A 43 5.63 -4.91 -0.40
C GLU A 43 6.29 -3.88 0.51
N LEU A 44 6.58 -4.27 1.75
CA LEU A 44 7.29 -3.41 2.71
C LEU A 44 8.68 -3.05 2.19
N THR A 45 9.06 -1.79 2.35
CA THR A 45 10.37 -1.26 1.91
C THR A 45 11.28 -0.84 3.08
N ASP A 46 10.75 -0.81 4.31
CA ASP A 46 11.54 -0.43 5.48
C ASP A 46 12.60 -1.49 5.82
N ALA A 47 13.85 -1.04 5.90
CA ALA A 47 15.02 -1.87 6.23
C ALA A 47 14.93 -2.52 7.62
N ASP A 48 14.11 -1.97 8.52
CA ASP A 48 13.89 -2.49 9.88
C ASP A 48 13.00 -3.74 9.90
N TYR A 49 12.23 -4.00 8.82
CA TYR A 49 11.50 -5.25 8.64
C TYR A 49 12.41 -6.29 7.97
N ALA A 50 13.44 -6.75 8.69
CA ALA A 50 14.38 -7.77 8.24
C ALA A 50 13.82 -9.22 8.28
N GLY A 51 12.50 -9.38 8.11
CA GLY A 51 11.86 -10.68 8.02
C GLY A 51 11.99 -11.25 6.61
N ASP A 52 12.71 -12.35 6.45
CA ASP A 52 12.70 -13.17 5.23
C ASP A 52 11.58 -14.21 5.36
N PRO A 53 10.57 -14.25 4.48
CA PRO A 53 10.43 -13.51 3.21
C PRO A 53 9.84 -12.08 3.34
N PRO A 54 10.06 -11.21 2.32
CA PRO A 54 9.49 -9.87 2.29
C PRO A 54 7.98 -9.94 2.50
N SER A 55 7.50 -9.16 3.48
CA SER A 55 6.10 -9.21 3.86
C SER A 55 5.24 -8.45 2.87
N ARG A 56 4.33 -9.20 2.22
CA ARG A 56 3.40 -8.72 1.22
C ARG A 56 1.99 -8.73 1.78
N PHE A 57 1.27 -7.63 1.58
CA PHE A 57 -0.07 -7.47 2.11
C PHE A 57 -1.02 -6.95 1.03
N GLU A 58 -2.29 -7.35 1.12
CA GLU A 58 -3.36 -6.79 0.30
C GLU A 58 -4.10 -5.74 1.13
N PHE A 59 -4.23 -4.54 0.58
CA PHE A 59 -4.88 -3.40 1.24
C PHE A 59 -5.87 -2.71 0.30
N PRO A 60 -6.97 -2.16 0.83
CA PRO A 60 -7.75 -1.16 0.11
C PRO A 60 -6.87 0.06 -0.17
N ALA A 61 -6.85 0.53 -1.41
CA ALA A 61 -6.02 1.65 -1.85
C ALA A 61 -6.27 2.94 -1.05
N GLU A 62 -7.47 3.10 -0.49
CA GLU A 62 -7.87 4.23 0.33
C GLU A 62 -7.29 4.23 1.75
N GLU A 63 -6.83 3.08 2.25
CA GLU A 63 -6.12 2.98 3.53
C GLU A 63 -4.63 3.34 3.40
N LEU A 64 -4.17 3.55 2.17
CA LEU A 64 -2.79 3.85 1.84
C LEU A 64 -2.67 5.32 1.42
N ALA A 65 -1.65 6.01 1.92
CA ALA A 65 -1.34 7.36 1.51
C ALA A 65 -0.12 7.37 0.60
N LEU A 66 -0.19 8.10 -0.52
CA LEU A 66 0.96 8.30 -1.41
C LEU A 66 2.08 9.01 -0.66
N ASP A 67 3.29 8.45 -0.74
CA ASP A 67 4.48 9.16 -0.34
C ASP A 67 4.83 10.12 -1.49
N GLN A 68 4.44 11.39 -1.34
CA GLN A 68 4.86 12.40 -2.31
C GLN A 68 6.37 12.58 -2.14
N ALA A 69 7.14 12.06 -3.10
CA ALA A 69 8.52 12.46 -3.26
C ALA A 69 8.56 14.00 -3.34
N ALA A 70 9.29 14.60 -2.40
CA ALA A 70 9.56 16.04 -2.35
C ALA A 70 10.30 16.52 -3.59
#